data_AF-A0A257RVD7-F1
#
_entry.id   AF-A0A257RVD7-F1
#
_cell.length_a   1.000
_cell.length_b   1.000
_cell.length_c   1.000
_cell.angle_alpha   90.00
_cell.angle_beta   90.00
_cell.angle_gamma   90.00
#
_symmetry.space_group_name_H-M   'P 1'
#
loop_
_entity.id
_entity.type
_entity.pdbx_description
1 polymer ?
#
loop_
_entity_poly.entity_id
_entity_poly.type
_entity_poly.pdbx_seq_one_letter_code
_entity_poly.pdbx_strand_id
1 'polypeptide(L)'
;MHFARIDWIIITASIVVSFLPALFFYKRAGSSTAEFFTSGRAAPWWLVGVSMVATTFSTDTPNLVTNMVRENGVADNWLWWSF
;
A
#
# COMPACT_ATOMS: atom_id res chain seq x y z
N MET A 1 -26.02 7.79 -2.68
CA MET A 1 -24.79 8.33 -3.31
C MET A 1 -24.78 7.91 -4.77
N HIS A 2 -24.66 8.84 -5.71
CA HIS A 2 -24.52 8.55 -7.13
C HIS A 2 -23.05 8.72 -7.52
N PHE A 3 -22.42 7.66 -8.01
CA PHE A 3 -21.06 7.72 -8.53
C PHE A 3 -21.05 8.46 -9.86
N ALA A 4 -20.21 9.48 -9.97
CA ALA A 4 -19.94 10.16 -11.21
C ALA A 4 -19.15 9.24 -12.15
N ARG A 5 -19.22 9.50 -13.45
CA ARG A 5 -18.43 8.75 -14.45
C ARG A 5 -16.92 8.78 -14.17
N ILE A 6 -16.44 9.89 -13.60
CA ILE A 6 -15.03 10.03 -13.23
C ILE A 6 -14.62 9.09 -12.09
N ASP A 7 -15.53 8.79 -11.15
CA ASP A 7 -15.24 7.88 -10.04
C ASP A 7 -14.94 6.47 -10.55
N TRP A 8 -15.76 5.97 -11.49
CA TRP A 8 -15.53 4.69 -12.14
C TRP A 8 -14.22 4.64 -12.91
N ILE A 9 -13.87 5.72 -13.61
CA ILE A 9 -12.58 5.82 -14.32
C ILE A 9 -11.43 5.70 -13.32
N ILE A 10 -11.48 6.42 -12.20
CA ILE A 10 -10.44 6.38 -11.16
C ILE A 10 -10.34 4.99 -10.54
N ILE A 11 -11.47 4.35 -10.21
CA ILE A 11 -11.50 3.00 -9.64
C ILE A 11 -10.85 2.00 -10.60
N THR A 12 -11.31 1.97 -11.85
CA THR A 12 -10.77 1.04 -12.85
C THR A 12 -9.29 1.30 -13.12
N ALA A 13 -8.87 2.55 -13.26
CA ALA A 13 -7.47 2.90 -13.45
C ALA A 13 -6.60 2.46 -12.26
N SER A 14 -7.06 2.69 -11.02
CA SER A 14 -6.34 2.31 -9.81
C SER A 14 -6.14 0.79 -9.70
N ILE A 15 -7.18 0.01 -10.04
CA ILE A 15 -7.09 -1.45 -10.09
C ILE A 15 -6.07 -1.87 -11.16
N VAL A 16 -6.20 -1.36 -12.39
CA VAL A 16 -5.28 -1.72 -13.49
C VAL A 16 -3.83 -1.43 -13.11
N VAL A 17 -3.55 -0.24 -12.58
CA VAL A 17 -2.19 0.16 -12.15
C VAL A 17 -1.65 -0.79 -11.07
N SER A 18 -2.49 -1.20 -10.11
CA SER A 18 -2.11 -2.12 -9.04
C SER A 18 -1.71 -3.51 -9.56
N PHE A 19 -2.26 -3.95 -10.69
CA PHE A 19 -1.93 -5.24 -11.31
C PHE A 19 -0.70 -5.19 -12.23
N LEU A 20 -0.26 -4.00 -12.69
CA LEU A 20 0.87 -3.89 -13.61
C LEU A 20 2.14 -4.60 -13.08
N PRO A 21 2.60 -4.37 -11.83
CA PRO A 21 3.80 -5.04 -11.34
C PRO A 21 3.67 -6.57 -11.35
N ALA A 22 2.51 -7.10 -10.98
CA ALA A 22 2.27 -8.54 -11.01
C ALA A 22 2.41 -9.10 -12.44
N LEU A 23 1.82 -8.43 -13.44
CA LEU A 23 1.89 -8.86 -14.85
C LEU A 23 3.29 -8.75 -15.45
N PHE A 24 4.11 -7.80 -15.02
CA PHE A 24 5.48 -7.65 -15.52
C PHE A 24 6.48 -8.61 -14.84
N PHE A 25 6.31 -8.87 -13.54
CA PHE A 25 7.30 -9.62 -12.76
C PHE A 25 6.95 -11.09 -12.50
N TYR A 26 5.75 -11.58 -12.87
CA TYR A 26 5.34 -12.96 -12.54
C TYR A 26 6.31 -14.05 -13.03
N LYS A 27 6.85 -13.93 -14.25
CA LYS A 27 7.81 -14.90 -14.80
C LYS A 27 9.11 -14.92 -14.01
N ARG A 28 9.59 -13.74 -13.62
CA ARG A 28 10.83 -13.59 -12.84
C ARG A 28 10.65 -14.13 -11.43
N ALA A 29 9.56 -13.75 -10.77
CA ALA A 29 9.23 -14.23 -9.43
C ALA A 29 9.08 -15.75 -9.37
N GLY A 30 8.55 -16.39 -10.41
CA GLY A 30 8.42 -17.84 -10.50
C GLY A 30 9.70 -18.62 -10.82
N SER A 31 10.82 -17.94 -11.11
CA SER A 31 12.06 -18.62 -11.52
C SER A 31 12.81 -19.32 -10.38
N SER A 32 12.67 -18.84 -9.14
CA SER A 32 13.26 -19.46 -7.95
C SER A 32 12.64 -18.91 -6.67
N THR A 33 12.78 -19.66 -5.57
CA THR A 33 12.40 -19.22 -4.21
C THR A 33 13.10 -17.92 -3.80
N ALA A 34 14.33 -17.70 -4.25
CA ALA A 34 15.09 -16.48 -3.95
C ALA A 34 14.50 -15.25 -4.66
N GLU A 35 14.09 -15.38 -5.92
CA GLU A 35 13.39 -14.32 -6.65
C GLU A 35 12.00 -14.06 -6.08
N PHE A 36 11.27 -15.11 -5.68
CA PHE A 36 9.93 -14.97 -5.08
C PHE A 36 9.94 -14.23 -3.74
N PHE A 37 10.81 -14.60 -2.80
CA PHE A 37 10.80 -14.02 -1.44
C PHE A 37 11.71 -12.81 -1.27
N THR A 38 12.86 -12.79 -1.93
CA THR A 38 13.88 -11.73 -1.72
C THR A 38 14.08 -10.83 -2.93
N SER A 39 13.33 -11.02 -4.01
CA SER A 39 13.54 -10.32 -5.29
C SER A 39 15.01 -10.44 -5.77
N GLY A 40 15.64 -11.59 -5.51
CA GLY A 40 17.06 -11.81 -5.80
C GLY A 40 18.01 -10.89 -5.03
N ARG A 41 17.56 -10.30 -3.91
CA ARG A 41 18.25 -9.26 -3.13
C ARG A 41 18.62 -8.01 -3.94
N ALA A 42 17.90 -7.77 -5.04
CA ALA A 42 18.17 -6.65 -5.95
C ALA A 42 17.30 -5.41 -5.66
N ALA A 43 16.32 -5.52 -4.76
CA ALA A 43 15.41 -4.41 -4.44
C ALA A 43 16.19 -3.27 -3.74
N PRO A 44 16.11 -2.03 -4.24
CA PRO A 44 16.76 -0.90 -3.59
C PRO A 44 16.08 -0.59 -2.25
N TRP A 45 16.85 -0.04 -1.30
CA TRP A 45 16.38 0.21 0.07
C TRP A 45 15.09 1.03 0.15
N TRP A 46 14.90 2.01 -0.75
CA TRP A 46 13.70 2.86 -0.75
C TRP A 46 12.45 2.07 -1.14
N LEU A 47 12.58 1.10 -2.06
CA LEU A 47 11.46 0.26 -2.49
C LEU A 47 11.04 -0.67 -1.36
N VAL A 48 12.04 -1.23 -0.64
CA VAL A 48 11.80 -2.04 0.56
C VAL A 48 11.13 -1.20 1.65
N GLY A 49 11.62 0.01 1.91
CA GLY A 49 11.04 0.93 2.90
C GLY A 49 9.60 1.32 2.58
N VAL A 50 9.30 1.67 1.32
CA VAL A 50 7.93 1.97 0.87
C VAL A 50 7.03 0.76 1.02
N SER A 51 7.50 -0.45 0.69
CA SER A 51 6.74 -1.70 0.86
C SER A 51 6.39 -1.96 2.33
N MET A 52 7.34 -1.73 3.25
CA MET A 52 7.10 -1.88 4.69
C MET A 52 6.01 -0.92 5.17
N VAL A 53 6.09 0.37 4.80
CA VAL A 53 5.08 1.37 5.16
C VAL A 53 3.72 1.04 4.53
N ALA A 54 3.69 0.64 3.25
CA ALA A 54 2.44 0.26 2.58
C ALA A 54 1.75 -0.95 3.25
N THR A 55 2.53 -1.90 3.80
CA THR A 55 1.99 -3.09 4.47
C THR A 55 1.33 -2.75 5.81
N THR A 56 1.86 -1.76 6.54
CA THR A 56 1.28 -1.30 7.82
C THR A 56 0.17 -0.27 7.65
N PHE A 57 0.06 0.32 6.46
CA PHE A 57 -0.95 1.32 6.10
C PHE A 57 -2.15 0.67 5.38
N SER A 58 -2.80 -0.28 6.05
CA SER A 58 -4.09 -0.83 5.57
C SER A 58 -5.18 0.26 5.58
N THR A 59 -6.34 -0.02 5.00
CA THR A 59 -7.47 0.93 4.98
C THR A 59 -7.96 1.33 6.37
N ASP A 60 -7.72 0.51 7.38
CA ASP A 60 -8.19 0.75 8.75
C ASP A 60 -7.33 1.79 9.47
N THR A 61 -6.02 1.81 9.21
CA THR A 61 -5.07 2.73 9.83
C THR A 61 -5.42 4.22 9.63
N PRO A 62 -5.64 4.74 8.41
CA PRO A 62 -6.03 6.13 8.23
C PRO A 62 -7.43 6.42 8.79
N ASN A 63 -8.36 5.45 8.76
CA ASN A 63 -9.68 5.65 9.36
C ASN A 63 -9.58 5.79 10.90
N LEU A 64 -8.74 4.97 11.54
CA LEU A 64 -8.42 5.08 12.96
C LEU A 64 -7.74 6.42 13.30
N VAL A 65 -6.66 6.77 12.59
CA VAL A 65 -5.90 8.00 12.83
C VAL A 65 -6.77 9.24 12.62
N THR A 66 -7.57 9.28 11.55
CA THR A 66 -8.49 10.40 11.32
C THR A 66 -9.54 10.51 12.41
N ASN A 67 -10.04 9.39 12.95
CA ASN A 67 -10.97 9.44 14.07
C ASN A 67 -10.31 9.95 15.37
N MET A 68 -9.10 9.44 15.70
CA MET A 68 -8.31 9.93 16.83
C MET A 68 -8.08 11.44 16.76
N VAL A 69 -7.66 11.93 15.60
CA VAL A 69 -7.40 13.37 15.38
C VAL A 69 -8.69 14.19 15.48
N ARG A 70 -9.81 13.65 14.96
CA ARG A 70 -11.12 14.30 15.01
C ARG A 70 -11.65 14.43 16.44
N GLU A 71 -11.48 13.42 17.27
CA GLU A 71 -12.04 13.38 18.62
C GLU A 71 -11.13 14.08 19.65
N ASN A 72 -9.81 13.85 19.58
CA ASN A 72 -8.87 14.22 20.65
C ASN A 72 -7.73 15.14 20.16
N GLY A 73 -7.69 15.47 18.87
CA GLY A 73 -6.66 16.32 18.27
C GLY A 73 -5.41 15.57 17.81
N VAL A 74 -4.46 16.31 17.23
CA VAL A 74 -3.28 15.72 16.55
C VAL A 74 -2.34 14.96 17.51
N ALA A 75 -2.36 15.29 18.80
CA ALA A 75 -1.50 14.66 19.80
C ALA A 75 -1.77 13.15 19.97
N ASP A 76 -3.03 12.72 19.77
CA ASP A 76 -3.41 11.30 19.90
C ASP A 76 -2.81 10.41 18.81
N ASN A 77 -2.30 10.98 17.72
CA ASN A 77 -1.54 10.24 16.72
C ASN A 77 -0.27 9.59 17.32
N TRP A 78 0.20 10.04 18.48
CA TRP A 78 1.29 9.39 19.21
C TRP A 78 0.98 7.94 19.59
N LEU A 79 -0.30 7.60 19.79
CA LEU A 79 -0.73 6.22 20.01
C LEU A 79 -0.40 5.33 18.81
N TRP A 80 -0.66 5.81 17.59
CA TRP A 80 -0.31 5.09 16.36
C TRP A 80 1.22 4.95 16.19
N TRP A 81 1.98 6.01 16.46
CA TRP A 81 3.45 5.99 16.34
C TRP A 81 4.17 5.14 17.40
N SER A 82 3.49 4.72 18.46
CA SER A 82 4.07 3.87 19.50
C SER A 82 4.16 2.38 19.12
N PHE A 83 3.65 2.00 17.94
CA PHE A 83 3.65 0.64 17.39
C PHE A 83 4.47 0.54 16.10
#